data_AF-A0A832N914-F1
#
_entry.id   AF-A0A832N914-F1
#
_cell.length_a   1.000
_cell.length_b   1.000
_cell.length_c   1.000
_cell.angle_alpha   90.00
_cell.angle_beta   90.00
_cell.angle_gamma   90.00
#
_symmetry.space_group_name_H-M   'P 1'
#
loop_
_entity.id
_entity.type
_entity.pdbx_description
1 polymer ?
#
loop_
_entity_poly.entity_id
_entity_poly.type
_entity_poly.pdbx_seq_one_letter_code
_entity_poly.pdbx_strand_id
1 'polypeptide(L)'
;MGGWSGWKKALGLALALGWAMPAWGQKDVRERAAEALQRAVAFFRTRVAVQGSYLWRYSEDLKRRWGEGEATETQGWVQPPGTPTVGMAYLRAYEATGERTYLEAARETGHALAFTQLASGGWDYRLEFDPQKSKAWYYRRDVEAGDREPGKRRNISVYDDNNTQSALLFLMRLDKALGGKDAEVRQAVEYGLAKLLEAQYP
;
A
#
# COMPACT_ATOMS: atom_id res chain seq x y z
N MET A 1 -29.28 84.67 7.88
CA MET A 1 -30.29 83.58 7.85
C MET A 1 -30.02 82.71 6.64
N GLY A 2 -29.65 81.44 6.85
CA GLY A 2 -29.63 80.35 5.85
C GLY A 2 -28.62 80.50 4.70
N GLY A 3 -27.89 79.49 4.25
CA GLY A 3 -27.95 78.06 4.48
C GLY A 3 -26.82 77.39 3.70
N TRP A 4 -26.49 76.21 4.16
CA TRP A 4 -25.34 75.37 3.87
C TRP A 4 -25.44 74.62 2.54
N SER A 5 -24.27 74.19 2.03
CA SER A 5 -24.01 72.84 1.51
C SER A 5 -24.58 72.41 0.14
N GLY A 6 -23.68 72.03 -0.77
CA GLY A 6 -23.96 71.14 -1.90
C GLY A 6 -22.66 70.56 -2.48
N TRP A 7 -22.24 69.40 -1.96
CA TRP A 7 -20.97 68.75 -2.26
C TRP A 7 -20.87 68.19 -3.68
N LYS A 8 -19.63 68.24 -4.21
CA LYS A 8 -19.17 67.62 -5.45
C LYS A 8 -19.42 66.11 -5.41
N LYS A 9 -20.15 65.56 -6.38
CA LYS A 9 -20.18 64.11 -6.64
C LYS A 9 -18.89 63.73 -7.37
N ALA A 10 -17.90 63.24 -6.63
CA ALA A 10 -16.76 62.53 -7.23
C ALA A 10 -17.20 61.10 -7.53
N LEU A 11 -17.27 60.76 -8.81
CA LEU A 11 -17.51 59.41 -9.31
C LEU A 11 -16.22 58.60 -9.11
N GLY A 12 -16.17 57.77 -8.07
CA GLY A 12 -15.05 56.87 -7.81
C GLY A 12 -15.09 55.70 -8.79
N LEU A 13 -14.15 55.68 -9.74
CA LEU A 13 -13.82 54.49 -10.51
C LEU A 13 -13.05 53.53 -9.59
N ALA A 14 -13.71 52.51 -9.06
CA ALA A 14 -13.03 51.42 -8.37
C ALA A 14 -12.39 50.50 -9.42
N LEU A 15 -11.11 50.72 -9.72
CA LEU A 15 -10.26 49.74 -10.40
C LEU A 15 -10.15 48.50 -9.51
N ALA A 16 -10.83 47.43 -9.91
CA ALA A 16 -10.58 46.10 -9.37
C ALA A 16 -9.16 45.66 -9.77
N LEU A 17 -8.18 45.92 -8.92
CA LEU A 17 -6.89 45.25 -8.97
C LEU A 17 -7.12 43.77 -8.65
N GLY A 18 -7.27 42.96 -9.70
CA GLY A 18 -7.17 41.52 -9.60
C GLY A 18 -5.79 41.17 -9.04
N TRP A 19 -5.75 40.69 -7.80
CA TRP A 19 -4.57 40.03 -7.26
C TRP A 19 -4.38 38.73 -8.05
N ALA A 20 -3.59 38.79 -9.13
CA ALA A 20 -2.96 37.60 -9.66
C ALA A 20 -1.99 37.11 -8.58
N MET A 21 -2.43 36.15 -7.77
CA MET A 21 -1.52 35.46 -6.87
C MET A 21 -0.40 34.83 -7.70
N PRO A 22 0.88 35.07 -7.36
CA PRO A 22 1.98 34.52 -8.13
C PRO A 22 1.91 32.98 -8.08
N ALA A 23 1.83 32.34 -9.24
CA ALA A 23 1.88 30.88 -9.40
C ALA A 23 3.23 30.24 -8.97
N TRP A 24 4.08 31.00 -8.26
CA TRP A 24 5.44 30.63 -7.88
C TRP A 24 5.47 29.74 -6.62
N GLY A 25 4.54 29.93 -5.68
CA GLY A 25 4.47 29.10 -4.46
C GLY A 25 3.96 27.67 -4.70
N GLN A 26 3.16 27.45 -5.76
CA GLN A 26 2.56 26.15 -6.05
C GLN A 26 3.52 25.19 -6.77
N LYS A 27 4.39 25.72 -7.65
CA LYS A 27 5.45 24.92 -8.29
C LYS A 27 6.46 24.39 -7.26
N ASP A 28 6.87 25.24 -6.33
CA ASP A 28 7.77 24.89 -5.23
C ASP A 28 7.20 23.76 -4.35
N VAL A 29 5.91 23.81 -4.01
CA VAL A 29 5.25 22.74 -3.23
C VAL A 29 5.20 21.42 -4.00
N ARG A 30 4.89 21.44 -5.31
CA ARG A 30 4.81 20.22 -6.13
C ARG A 30 6.16 19.54 -6.26
N GLU A 31 7.22 20.30 -6.53
CA GLU A 31 8.58 19.79 -6.65
C GLU A 31 9.06 19.20 -5.32
N ARG A 32 8.90 19.93 -4.21
CA ARG A 32 9.24 19.42 -2.87
C ARG A 32 8.46 18.17 -2.49
N ALA A 33 7.18 18.09 -2.85
CA ALA A 33 6.35 16.91 -2.60
C ALA A 33 6.84 15.70 -3.41
N ALA A 34 7.20 15.89 -4.68
CA ALA A 34 7.75 14.84 -5.53
C ALA A 34 9.08 14.32 -4.98
N GLU A 35 10.00 15.22 -4.61
CA GLU A 35 11.27 14.83 -4.00
C GLU A 35 11.09 14.10 -2.66
N ALA A 36 10.17 14.58 -1.81
CA ALA A 36 9.87 13.92 -0.54
C ALA A 36 9.29 12.52 -0.74
N LEU A 37 8.39 12.36 -1.71
CA LEU A 37 7.83 11.06 -2.08
C LEU A 37 8.91 10.11 -2.60
N GLN A 38 9.77 10.57 -3.52
CA GLN A 38 10.90 9.77 -4.02
C GLN A 38 11.82 9.31 -2.88
N ARG A 39 12.19 10.21 -1.95
CA ARG A 39 13.00 9.85 -0.77
C ARG A 39 12.30 8.84 0.13
N ALA A 40 11.01 9.03 0.40
CA ALA A 40 10.23 8.13 1.24
C ALA A 40 10.14 6.72 0.63
N VAL A 41 9.80 6.61 -0.66
CA VAL A 41 9.73 5.32 -1.36
C VAL A 41 11.10 4.66 -1.41
N ALA A 42 12.17 5.40 -1.73
CA ALA A 42 13.52 4.85 -1.74
C ALA A 42 13.91 4.30 -0.36
N PHE A 43 13.62 5.03 0.72
CA PHE A 43 13.90 4.57 2.08
C PHE A 43 13.11 3.31 2.44
N PHE A 44 11.80 3.31 2.22
CA PHE A 44 10.97 2.14 2.54
C PHE A 44 11.40 0.91 1.74
N ARG A 45 11.60 1.04 0.44
CA ARG A 45 11.97 -0.05 -0.45
C ARG A 45 13.35 -0.64 -0.15
N THR A 46 14.32 0.19 0.22
CA THR A 46 15.73 -0.26 0.36
C THR A 46 16.20 -0.45 1.80
N ARG A 47 15.51 0.12 2.79
CA ARG A 47 15.94 0.07 4.20
C ARG A 47 14.93 -0.61 5.11
N VAL A 48 13.63 -0.44 4.86
CA VAL A 48 12.56 -0.95 5.73
C VAL A 48 12.05 -2.32 5.29
N ALA A 49 11.95 -2.52 3.98
CA ALA A 49 11.32 -3.70 3.40
C ALA A 49 12.04 -5.00 3.77
N VAL A 50 11.25 -6.04 4.02
CA VAL A 50 11.70 -7.44 4.06
C VAL A 50 11.06 -8.14 2.89
N GLN A 51 11.82 -8.38 1.82
CA GLN A 51 11.31 -8.97 0.57
C GLN A 51 10.04 -8.28 0.04
N GLY A 52 9.99 -6.95 0.09
CA GLY A 52 8.81 -6.16 -0.35
C GLY A 52 7.67 -6.05 0.67
N SER A 53 7.83 -6.63 1.86
CA SER A 53 6.85 -6.57 2.96
C SER A 53 7.20 -5.55 4.03
N TYR A 54 6.19 -5.17 4.83
CA TYR A 54 6.26 -4.11 5.82
C TYR A 54 5.48 -4.46 7.11
N LEU A 55 5.79 -3.74 8.18
CA LEU A 55 5.14 -3.80 9.48
C LEU A 55 4.58 -2.42 9.89
N TRP A 56 3.91 -2.34 11.03
CA TRP A 56 3.25 -1.12 11.50
C TRP A 56 4.22 -0.06 12.00
N ARG A 57 5.21 -0.47 12.78
CA ARG A 57 6.17 0.43 13.42
C ARG A 57 7.55 -0.21 13.53
N TYR A 58 8.56 0.65 13.57
CA TYR A 58 9.97 0.30 13.64
C TYR A 58 10.68 1.21 14.64
N SER A 59 11.74 0.71 15.27
CA SER A 59 12.69 1.58 15.98
C SER A 59 13.45 2.44 14.98
N GLU A 60 14.00 3.58 15.41
CA GLU A 60 14.75 4.48 14.53
C GLU A 60 15.94 3.79 13.84
N ASP A 61 16.55 2.82 14.52
CA ASP A 61 17.65 2.00 13.99
C ASP A 61 17.20 0.76 13.21
N LEU A 62 15.88 0.57 13.03
CA LEU A 62 15.22 -0.56 12.35
C LEU A 62 15.51 -1.96 12.93
N LYS A 63 16.16 -2.05 14.09
CA LYS A 63 16.46 -3.33 14.75
C LYS A 63 15.23 -3.98 15.35
N ARG A 64 14.25 -3.19 15.77
CA ARG A 64 12.99 -3.65 16.33
C ARG A 64 11.83 -3.25 15.43
N ARG A 65 10.87 -4.15 15.29
CA ARG A 65 9.74 -4.01 14.37
C ARG A 65 8.53 -4.75 14.91
N TRP A 66 7.34 -4.22 14.67
CA TRP A 66 6.11 -4.74 15.27
C TRP A 66 4.92 -4.68 14.32
N GLY A 67 4.13 -5.74 14.34
CA GLY A 67 2.70 -5.68 14.06
C GLY A 67 1.96 -5.61 15.40
N GLU A 68 1.02 -6.53 15.61
CA GLU A 68 0.37 -6.71 16.92
C GLU A 68 1.40 -7.13 18.01
N GLY A 69 2.37 -7.95 17.62
CA GLY A 69 3.51 -8.34 18.43
C GLY A 69 4.85 -7.95 17.80
N GLU A 70 5.94 -8.15 18.54
CA GLU A 70 7.30 -8.02 18.00
C GLU A 70 7.54 -9.09 16.93
N ALA A 71 8.14 -8.68 15.81
CA ALA A 71 8.38 -9.52 14.66
C ALA A 71 9.88 -9.62 14.37
N THR A 72 10.28 -10.70 13.70
CA THR A 72 11.68 -10.94 13.34
C THR A 72 12.09 -10.16 12.09
N GLU A 73 13.38 -10.10 11.83
CA GLU A 73 13.91 -9.42 10.64
C GLU A 73 13.52 -10.08 9.31
N THR A 74 12.99 -11.30 9.37
CA THR A 74 12.51 -12.12 8.25
C THR A 74 10.99 -12.04 8.06
N GLN A 75 10.30 -11.23 8.85
CA GLN A 75 8.84 -11.16 8.85
C GLN A 75 8.30 -9.87 8.26
N GLY A 76 7.10 -9.97 7.70
CA GLY A 76 6.20 -8.87 7.38
C GLY A 76 4.86 -9.04 8.09
N TRP A 77 3.97 -8.07 7.91
CA TRP A 77 2.63 -8.09 8.49
C TRP A 77 1.56 -7.78 7.44
N VAL A 78 0.41 -8.45 7.47
CA VAL A 78 -0.69 -8.21 6.52
C VAL A 78 -1.70 -7.22 7.08
N GLN A 79 -2.13 -7.41 8.32
CA GLN A 79 -3.16 -6.63 8.98
C GLN A 79 -2.85 -5.13 8.85
N PRO A 80 -3.78 -4.30 8.34
CA PRO A 80 -3.58 -2.86 8.23
C PRO A 80 -3.15 -2.22 9.57
N PRO A 81 -2.21 -1.26 9.57
CA PRO A 81 -1.52 -0.67 8.42
C PRO A 81 -0.23 -1.43 8.00
N GLY A 82 -0.32 -2.73 7.70
CA GLY A 82 0.79 -3.56 7.25
C GLY A 82 1.10 -3.46 5.76
N THR A 83 1.63 -4.55 5.22
CA THR A 83 2.13 -4.73 3.85
C THR A 83 1.16 -4.24 2.76
N PRO A 84 -0.13 -4.63 2.75
CA PRO A 84 -1.07 -4.15 1.73
C PRO A 84 -1.29 -2.63 1.77
N THR A 85 -1.19 -2.01 2.95
CA THR A 85 -1.34 -0.56 3.12
C THR A 85 -0.20 0.20 2.45
N VAL A 86 1.03 -0.26 2.62
CA VAL A 86 2.21 0.34 1.95
C VAL A 86 2.16 0.10 0.44
N GLY A 87 1.81 -1.12 0.01
CA GLY A 87 1.62 -1.43 -1.41
C GLY A 87 0.57 -0.52 -2.07
N MET A 88 -0.55 -0.27 -1.38
CA MET A 88 -1.58 0.66 -1.85
C MET A 88 -1.06 2.10 -1.95
N ALA A 89 -0.18 2.53 -1.04
CA ALA A 89 0.44 3.86 -1.12
C ALA A 89 1.35 3.98 -2.35
N TYR A 90 2.11 2.94 -2.69
CA TYR A 90 2.90 2.91 -3.93
C TYR A 90 2.03 2.94 -5.19
N LEU A 91 0.91 2.21 -5.22
CA LEU A 91 -0.02 2.30 -6.35
C LEU A 91 -0.60 3.70 -6.51
N ARG A 92 -1.01 4.35 -5.40
CA ARG A 92 -1.51 5.73 -5.45
C ARG A 92 -0.43 6.71 -5.94
N ALA A 93 0.83 6.50 -5.56
CA ALA A 93 1.94 7.28 -6.07
C ALA A 93 2.10 7.09 -7.58
N TYR A 94 2.05 5.85 -8.08
CA TYR A 94 2.07 5.58 -9.52
C TYR A 94 0.90 6.21 -10.26
N GLU A 95 -0.32 6.10 -9.73
CA GLU A 95 -1.53 6.71 -10.32
C GLU A 95 -1.42 8.24 -10.39
N ALA A 96 -0.77 8.86 -9.40
CA ALA A 96 -0.61 10.31 -9.34
C ALA A 96 0.50 10.87 -10.24
N THR A 97 1.56 10.10 -10.50
CA THR A 97 2.75 10.60 -11.21
C THR A 97 3.03 9.92 -12.55
N GLY A 98 2.54 8.70 -12.76
CA GLY A 98 2.91 7.84 -13.89
C GLY A 98 4.33 7.26 -13.80
N GLU A 99 5.08 7.53 -12.72
CA GLU A 99 6.46 7.07 -12.57
C GLU A 99 6.53 5.57 -12.27
N ARG A 100 7.13 4.81 -13.19
CA ARG A 100 7.22 3.34 -13.10
C ARG A 100 7.87 2.84 -11.82
N THR A 101 8.78 3.60 -11.21
CA THR A 101 9.45 3.19 -9.96
C THR A 101 8.45 2.87 -8.84
N TYR A 102 7.34 3.60 -8.78
CA TYR A 102 6.28 3.36 -7.79
C TYR A 102 5.46 2.12 -8.12
N LEU A 103 5.23 1.83 -9.41
CA LEU A 103 4.59 0.59 -9.82
C LEU A 103 5.47 -0.63 -9.52
N GLU A 104 6.78 -0.56 -9.75
CA GLU A 104 7.70 -1.65 -9.41
C GLU A 104 7.78 -1.86 -7.88
N ALA A 105 7.75 -0.78 -7.08
CA ALA A 105 7.68 -0.89 -5.62
C ALA A 105 6.37 -1.57 -5.16
N ALA A 106 5.23 -1.20 -5.76
CA ALA A 106 3.97 -1.90 -5.51
C ALA A 106 4.04 -3.38 -5.93
N ARG A 107 4.67 -3.66 -7.08
CA ARG A 107 4.83 -5.01 -7.60
C ARG A 107 5.61 -5.92 -6.64
N GLU A 108 6.69 -5.43 -6.05
CA GLU A 108 7.44 -6.15 -5.01
C GLU A 108 6.57 -6.50 -3.80
N THR A 109 5.73 -5.57 -3.36
CA THR A 109 4.75 -5.83 -2.29
C THR A 109 3.72 -6.87 -2.69
N GLY A 110 3.26 -6.86 -3.94
CA GLY A 110 2.37 -7.87 -4.49
C GLY A 110 2.99 -9.26 -4.48
N HIS A 111 4.24 -9.38 -4.91
CA HIS A 111 4.99 -10.64 -4.88
C HIS A 111 5.20 -11.16 -3.46
N ALA A 112 5.45 -10.27 -2.49
CA ALA A 112 5.57 -10.66 -1.08
C ALA A 112 4.29 -11.32 -0.55
N LEU A 113 3.13 -10.74 -0.88
CA LEU A 113 1.82 -11.29 -0.51
C LEU A 113 1.51 -12.58 -1.27
N ALA A 114 1.74 -12.62 -2.59
CA ALA A 114 1.50 -13.82 -3.40
C ALA A 114 2.37 -15.00 -2.93
N PHE A 115 3.64 -14.75 -2.63
CA PHE A 115 4.54 -15.75 -2.08
C PHE A 115 3.99 -16.34 -0.78
N THR A 116 3.43 -15.51 0.10
CA THR A 116 2.97 -15.90 1.45
C THR A 116 1.46 -16.17 1.54
N GLN A 117 0.78 -16.34 0.41
CA GLN A 117 -0.64 -16.71 0.39
C GLN A 117 -0.81 -18.14 0.92
N LEU A 118 -1.75 -18.35 1.85
CA LEU A 118 -2.03 -19.65 2.42
C LEU A 118 -2.76 -20.55 1.42
N ALA A 119 -2.66 -21.86 1.61
CA ALA A 119 -3.42 -22.84 0.82
C ALA A 119 -4.95 -22.70 1.04
N SER A 120 -5.39 -22.09 2.15
CA SER A 120 -6.80 -21.71 2.36
C SER A 120 -7.20 -20.42 1.63
N GLY A 121 -6.28 -19.76 0.91
CA GLY A 121 -6.55 -18.68 -0.04
C GLY A 121 -6.32 -17.26 0.46
N GLY A 122 -6.41 -17.03 1.76
CA GLY A 122 -6.10 -15.76 2.41
C GLY A 122 -4.71 -15.74 3.04
N TRP A 123 -4.58 -14.97 4.11
CA TRP A 123 -3.31 -14.76 4.82
C TRP A 123 -3.47 -14.89 6.34
N ASP A 124 -2.39 -15.32 7.02
CA ASP A 124 -2.16 -15.04 8.44
C ASP A 124 -1.85 -13.54 8.61
N TYR A 125 -1.83 -13.02 9.83
CA TYR A 125 -1.29 -11.70 10.13
C TYR A 125 0.20 -11.62 9.79
N ARG A 126 0.96 -12.71 10.01
CA ARG A 126 2.40 -12.76 9.77
C ARG A 126 2.72 -13.26 8.36
N LEU A 127 3.69 -12.58 7.74
CA LEU A 127 4.41 -13.06 6.57
C LEU A 127 5.77 -13.58 7.04
N GLU A 128 6.20 -14.76 6.62
CA GLU A 128 7.49 -15.32 7.01
C GLU A 128 8.31 -15.71 5.77
N PHE A 129 9.50 -15.11 5.65
CA PHE A 129 10.40 -15.29 4.51
C PHE A 129 11.64 -16.13 4.84
N ASP A 130 11.87 -16.49 6.11
CA ASP A 130 12.90 -17.46 6.47
C ASP A 130 12.54 -18.86 5.93
N PRO A 131 13.42 -19.54 5.16
CA PRO A 131 13.10 -20.84 4.55
C PRO A 131 12.79 -21.97 5.53
N GLN A 132 13.28 -21.90 6.78
CA GLN A 132 12.99 -22.91 7.80
C GLN A 132 11.76 -22.55 8.62
N LYS A 133 11.64 -21.29 9.07
CA LYS A 133 10.47 -20.86 9.87
C LYS A 133 9.20 -20.85 9.04
N SER A 134 9.28 -20.51 7.75
CA SER A 134 8.12 -20.49 6.84
C SER A 134 7.44 -21.86 6.72
N LYS A 135 8.14 -22.97 7.01
CA LYS A 135 7.56 -24.33 7.06
C LYS A 135 6.50 -24.51 8.15
N ALA A 136 6.35 -23.55 9.07
CA ALA A 136 5.25 -23.57 10.04
C ALA A 136 3.89 -23.16 9.44
N TRP A 137 3.87 -22.66 8.20
CA TRP A 137 2.66 -22.34 7.44
C TRP A 137 2.53 -23.29 6.24
N TYR A 138 1.30 -23.52 5.82
CA TYR A 138 0.99 -24.27 4.61
C TYR A 138 0.51 -23.29 3.56
N TYR A 139 1.39 -23.00 2.61
CA TYR A 139 1.20 -21.98 1.61
C TYR A 139 0.63 -22.55 0.33
N ARG A 140 0.01 -21.71 -0.49
CA ARG A 140 -0.48 -22.06 -1.84
C ARG A 140 0.62 -22.72 -2.68
N ARG A 141 1.86 -22.21 -2.60
CA ARG A 141 3.03 -22.77 -3.30
C ARG A 141 3.37 -24.20 -2.89
N ASP A 142 3.02 -24.63 -1.68
CA ASP A 142 3.21 -26.02 -1.25
C ASP A 142 2.22 -26.94 -1.99
N VAL A 143 0.96 -26.49 -2.14
CA VAL A 143 -0.06 -27.19 -2.93
C VAL A 143 0.34 -27.28 -4.41
N GLU A 144 0.86 -26.19 -4.97
CA GLU A 144 1.37 -26.14 -6.34
C GLU A 144 2.57 -27.07 -6.56
N ALA A 145 3.39 -27.26 -5.53
CA ALA A 145 4.49 -28.23 -5.52
C ALA A 145 4.02 -29.69 -5.30
N GLY A 146 2.72 -29.93 -5.16
CA GLY A 146 2.11 -31.25 -5.06
C GLY A 146 1.89 -31.76 -3.64
N ASP A 147 2.19 -30.96 -2.62
CA ASP A 147 1.87 -31.29 -1.23
C ASP A 147 0.36 -31.20 -1.02
N ARG A 148 -0.26 -32.24 -0.47
CA ARG A 148 -1.72 -32.32 -0.24
C ARG A 148 -2.10 -32.33 1.24
N GLU A 149 -1.14 -32.40 2.14
CA GLU A 149 -1.38 -32.71 3.54
C GLU A 149 -0.83 -31.60 4.46
N PRO A 150 -1.64 -30.63 4.93
CA PRO A 150 -1.15 -29.53 5.75
C PRO A 150 -0.45 -29.98 7.04
N GLY A 151 -0.84 -31.12 7.61
CA GLY A 151 -0.32 -31.60 8.89
C GLY A 151 -0.60 -30.59 10.00
N LYS A 152 0.44 -30.20 10.76
CA LYS A 152 0.34 -29.21 11.86
C LYS A 152 0.57 -27.77 11.42
N ARG A 153 0.78 -27.53 10.12
CA ARG A 153 1.10 -26.19 9.59
C ARG A 153 -0.12 -25.29 9.62
N ARG A 154 0.12 -23.99 9.85
CA ARG A 154 -0.93 -22.97 9.84
C ARG A 154 -1.50 -22.82 8.44
N ASN A 155 -2.82 -22.95 8.33
CA ASN A 155 -3.53 -22.83 7.06
C ASN A 155 -4.89 -22.13 7.24
N ILE A 156 -5.02 -21.21 8.18
CA ILE A 156 -6.28 -20.50 8.45
C ILE A 156 -6.17 -19.10 7.87
N SER A 157 -7.05 -18.79 6.91
CA SER A 157 -7.18 -17.43 6.36
C SER A 157 -7.84 -16.53 7.40
N VAL A 158 -7.19 -15.42 7.74
CA VAL A 158 -7.72 -14.46 8.71
C VAL A 158 -8.48 -13.36 8.00
N TYR A 159 -9.75 -13.21 8.36
CA TYR A 159 -10.67 -12.20 7.83
C TYR A 159 -10.94 -11.05 8.80
N ASP A 160 -10.55 -11.22 10.06
CA ASP A 160 -10.62 -10.17 11.07
C ASP A 160 -9.72 -8.99 10.70
N ASP A 161 -10.07 -7.80 11.18
CA ASP A 161 -9.33 -6.54 10.95
C ASP A 161 -8.97 -6.25 9.49
N ASN A 162 -9.84 -6.65 8.55
CA ASN A 162 -9.66 -6.41 7.12
C ASN A 162 -8.35 -7.02 6.56
N ASN A 163 -7.85 -8.10 7.18
CA ASN A 163 -6.56 -8.70 6.85
C ASN A 163 -6.51 -9.26 5.41
N THR A 164 -7.21 -10.37 5.16
CA THR A 164 -7.24 -10.99 3.82
C THR A 164 -7.88 -10.07 2.77
N GLN A 165 -8.89 -9.29 3.16
CA GLN A 165 -9.63 -8.41 2.28
C GLN A 165 -8.78 -7.24 1.78
N SER A 166 -7.94 -6.64 2.65
CA SER A 166 -7.02 -5.58 2.23
C SER A 166 -5.91 -6.09 1.31
N ALA A 167 -5.39 -7.30 1.56
CA ALA A 167 -4.43 -7.97 0.67
C ALA A 167 -5.05 -8.22 -0.71
N LEU A 168 -6.25 -8.80 -0.78
CA LEU A 168 -6.96 -9.04 -2.04
C LEU A 168 -7.27 -7.75 -2.78
N LEU A 169 -7.77 -6.72 -2.09
CA LEU A 169 -8.06 -5.42 -2.70
C LEU A 169 -6.80 -4.82 -3.33
N PHE A 170 -5.67 -4.86 -2.62
CA PHE A 170 -4.40 -4.39 -3.14
C PHE A 170 -3.94 -5.19 -4.36
N LEU A 171 -3.93 -6.52 -4.28
CA LEU A 171 -3.50 -7.38 -5.39
C LEU A 171 -4.37 -7.20 -6.64
N MET A 172 -5.70 -7.06 -6.48
CA MET A 172 -6.60 -6.76 -7.61
C MET A 172 -6.29 -5.42 -8.27
N ARG A 173 -6.01 -4.37 -7.49
CA ARG A 173 -5.63 -3.07 -8.04
C ARG A 173 -4.27 -3.11 -8.72
N LEU A 174 -3.32 -3.84 -8.14
CA LEU A 174 -1.99 -4.05 -8.72
C LEU A 174 -2.09 -4.83 -10.05
N ASP A 175 -2.86 -5.92 -10.09
CA ASP A 175 -3.08 -6.71 -11.30
C ASP A 175 -3.63 -5.84 -12.44
N LYS A 176 -4.63 -5.00 -12.13
CA LYS A 176 -5.17 -4.02 -13.08
C LYS A 176 -4.11 -3.02 -13.54
N ALA A 177 -3.30 -2.47 -12.63
CA ALA A 177 -2.24 -1.52 -12.97
C ALA A 177 -1.13 -2.15 -13.82
N LEU A 178 -0.88 -3.45 -13.66
CA LEU A 178 0.05 -4.25 -14.47
C LEU A 178 -0.58 -4.75 -15.78
N GLY A 179 -1.85 -4.43 -16.04
CA GLY A 179 -2.59 -4.86 -17.22
C GLY A 179 -2.81 -6.38 -17.28
N GLY A 180 -2.82 -7.07 -16.14
CA GLY A 180 -3.00 -8.51 -16.06
C GLY A 180 -1.80 -9.34 -16.56
N LYS A 181 -0.62 -8.73 -16.67
CA LYS A 181 0.57 -9.37 -17.26
C LYS A 181 1.49 -10.04 -16.25
N ASP A 182 1.30 -9.78 -14.97
CA ASP A 182 2.06 -10.44 -13.92
C ASP A 182 1.30 -11.69 -13.45
N ALA A 183 1.77 -12.86 -13.89
CA ALA A 183 1.08 -14.12 -13.66
C ALA A 183 0.97 -14.47 -12.18
N GLU A 184 1.99 -14.15 -11.38
CA GLU A 184 2.03 -14.47 -9.95
C GLU A 184 0.97 -13.69 -9.18
N VAL A 185 0.91 -12.37 -9.44
CA VAL A 185 -0.14 -11.50 -8.87
C VAL A 185 -1.52 -11.95 -9.33
N ARG A 186 -1.69 -12.23 -10.63
CA ARG A 186 -2.97 -12.69 -11.17
C ARG A 186 -3.45 -13.98 -10.50
N GLN A 187 -2.58 -14.97 -10.43
CA GLN A 187 -2.92 -16.25 -9.80
C GLN A 187 -3.27 -16.08 -8.33
N ALA A 188 -2.60 -15.17 -7.62
CA ALA A 188 -2.90 -14.92 -6.21
C ALA A 188 -4.29 -14.30 -6.03
N VAL A 189 -4.66 -13.37 -6.90
CA VAL A 189 -6.01 -12.80 -6.94
C VAL A 189 -7.05 -13.87 -7.22
N GLU A 190 -6.88 -14.64 -8.31
CA GLU A 190 -7.85 -15.67 -8.72
C GLU A 190 -8.02 -16.74 -7.64
N TYR A 191 -6.91 -17.23 -7.09
CA TYR A 191 -6.92 -18.24 -6.03
C TYR A 191 -7.62 -17.75 -4.76
N GLY A 192 -7.28 -16.54 -4.31
CA GLY A 192 -7.84 -15.99 -3.08
C GLY A 192 -9.33 -15.64 -3.21
N LEU A 193 -9.77 -15.14 -4.38
CA LEU A 193 -11.20 -14.90 -4.65
C LEU A 193 -11.99 -16.21 -4.70
N ALA A 194 -11.47 -17.25 -5.36
CA ALA A 194 -12.13 -18.57 -5.40
C ALA A 194 -12.28 -19.15 -3.98
N LYS A 195 -11.22 -19.12 -3.18
CA LYS A 195 -11.22 -19.62 -1.81
C LYS A 195 -12.09 -18.80 -0.86
N LEU A 196 -12.17 -17.49 -1.05
CA LEU A 196 -13.10 -16.62 -0.31
C LEU A 196 -14.55 -17.05 -0.54
N LEU A 197 -14.91 -17.39 -1.78
CA LEU A 197 -16.25 -17.88 -2.12
C LEU A 197 -16.52 -19.27 -1.53
N GLU A 198 -15.55 -20.19 -1.61
CA GLU A 198 -15.65 -21.51 -0.95
C GLU A 198 -15.88 -21.37 0.56
N ALA A 199 -15.19 -20.42 1.21
CA ALA A 199 -15.34 -20.19 2.65
C ALA A 199 -16.70 -19.58 3.03
N GLN A 200 -17.37 -18.87 2.11
CA GLN A 200 -18.69 -18.26 2.35
C GLN A 200 -19.83 -19.28 2.22
N TYR A 201 -19.66 -20.30 1.38
CA TYR A 201 -20.67 -21.32 1.09
C TYR A 201 -20.06 -22.74 1.25
N PRO A 202 -19.79 -23.16 2.50
CA PRO A 202 -19.08 -24.41 2.78
C PRO A 202 -19.90 -25.67 2.49
#